data_AF-A0A0J0ZLG9-F1
#
_entry.id   AF-A0A0J0ZLG9-F1
#
_cell.length_a   1.000
_cell.length_b   1.000
_cell.length_c   1.000
_cell.angle_alpha   90.00
_cell.angle_beta   90.00
_cell.angle_gamma   90.00
#
_symmetry.space_group_name_H-M   'P 1'
#
loop_
_entity.id
_entity.type
_entity.pdbx_description
1 polymer ?
#
loop_
_entity_poly.entity_id
_entity_poly.type
_entity_poly.pdbx_seq_one_letter_code
_entity_poly.pdbx_strand_id
1 'polypeptide(L)' 'MDQEWVFIDGSYIRVHQYASGARHGFERAIGQSRGGRITKIHLATDANGLPIDFKITGG' A
#
# COMPACT_ATOMS: atom_id res chain seq x y z
N MET A 1 -2.76 19.25 11.36
CA MET A 1 -1.73 18.32 10.87
C MET A 1 -0.42 19.06 10.96
N ASP A 2 0.57 18.46 11.61
CA ASP A 2 1.88 19.07 11.80
C ASP A 2 2.82 18.61 10.68
N GLN A 3 2.90 19.41 9.61
CA GLN A 3 3.61 19.06 8.36
C GLN A 3 5.07 19.50 8.34
N GLU A 4 5.65 19.87 9.50
CA GLU A 4 7.07 20.20 9.58
C GLU A 4 7.95 19.02 9.13
N TRP A 5 7.51 17.80 9.45
CA TRP A 5 8.11 16.55 9.00
C TRP A 5 7.05 15.61 8.41
N VAL A 6 7.40 14.97 7.29
CA VAL A 6 6.58 13.94 6.66
C VAL A 6 7.40 12.66 6.57
N PHE A 7 6.90 11.60 7.18
CA PHE A 7 7.51 10.28 7.14
C PHE A 7 6.77 9.39 6.13
N ILE A 8 7.50 8.48 5.48
CA ILE A 8 6.93 7.49 4.56
C ILE A 8 7.41 6.10 4.99
N ASP A 9 6.46 5.17 5.11
CA ASP A 9 6.74 3.74 5.29
C ASP A 9 5.97 2.89 4.26
N GLY A 10 6.47 1.68 4.03
CA GLY A 10 5.91 0.74 3.07
C GLY A 10 5.88 -0.69 3.61
N SER A 11 4.70 -1.28 3.67
CA SER A 11 4.52 -2.69 4.06
C SER A 11 4.21 -3.56 2.84
N TYR A 12 4.82 -4.75 2.77
CA TYR A 12 4.50 -5.79 1.78
C TYR A 12 3.51 -6.78 2.38
N ILE A 13 2.40 -7.03 1.69
CA ILE A 13 1.32 -7.90 2.17
C ILE A 13 1.07 -9.01 1.15
N ARG A 14 1.12 -10.26 1.62
CA ARG A 14 0.78 -11.41 0.79
C ARG A 14 -0.69 -11.36 0.43
N VAL A 15 -0.97 -11.46 -0.87
CA VAL A 15 -2.32 -11.47 -1.39
C VAL A 15 -2.92 -12.87 -1.17
N HIS A 16 -4.17 -12.92 -0.71
CA HIS A 16 -4.91 -14.18 -0.59
C HIS A 16 -4.98 -14.88 -1.95
N GLN A 17 -4.79 -16.21 -1.99
CA GLN A 17 -4.57 -16.93 -3.26
C GLN A 17 -5.71 -16.76 -4.28
N TYR A 18 -6.94 -16.58 -3.80
CA TYR A 18 -8.15 -16.37 -4.62
C TYR A 18 -8.57 -14.90 -4.74
N ALA A 19 -7.75 -13.95 -4.29
CA ALA A 19 -8.10 -12.54 -4.43
C ALA A 19 -8.07 -12.11 -5.91
N SER A 20 -9.15 -11.46 -6.32
CA SER A 20 -9.27 -10.81 -7.63
C SER A 20 -8.72 -9.38 -7.63
N GLY A 21 -8.65 -8.72 -6.47
CA GLY A 21 -8.19 -7.34 -6.34
C GLY A 21 -9.33 -6.34 -6.52
N ALA A 22 -9.11 -5.30 -7.32
CA ALA A 22 -10.10 -4.27 -7.61
C ALA A 22 -11.21 -4.75 -8.56
N ARG A 23 -12.33 -3.99 -8.58
CA ARG A 23 -13.44 -4.18 -9.53
C ARG A 23 -12.94 -4.08 -10.98
N HIS A 24 -13.63 -4.77 -11.90
CA HIS A 24 -13.34 -4.67 -13.34
C HIS A 24 -13.30 -3.21 -13.82
N GLY A 25 -12.30 -2.88 -14.63
CA GLY A 25 -12.04 -1.51 -15.12
C GLY A 25 -11.17 -0.66 -14.19
N PHE A 26 -10.85 -1.14 -12.98
CA PHE A 26 -9.96 -0.46 -12.05
C PHE A 26 -8.62 -1.18 -11.92
N GLU A 27 -7.57 -0.42 -11.58
CA GLU A 27 -6.25 -0.97 -11.36
C GLU A 27 -6.27 -1.95 -10.19
N ARG A 28 -5.83 -3.18 -10.43
CA ARG A 28 -5.63 -4.18 -9.38
C ARG A 28 -4.29 -3.93 -8.74
N ALA A 29 -4.28 -3.53 -7.47
CA ALA A 29 -3.07 -3.34 -6.69
C ALA A 29 -2.41 -4.67 -6.26
N ILE A 30 -2.26 -5.60 -7.20
CA ILE A 30 -1.64 -6.92 -7.01
C ILE A 30 -0.51 -7.05 -8.02
N GLY A 31 0.71 -7.20 -7.51
CA GLY A 31 1.91 -7.47 -8.28
C GLY A 31 2.41 -8.90 -8.07
N GLN A 32 3.52 -9.22 -8.73
CA GLN A 32 4.19 -10.51 -8.64
C GLN A 32 5.62 -10.31 -8.18
N SER A 33 5.98 -10.98 -7.09
CA SER A 33 7.32 -11.00 -6.51
C SER A 33 7.88 -12.42 -6.47
N ARG A 34 9.15 -12.58 -6.04
CA ARG A 34 9.75 -13.91 -5.79
C ARG A 34 8.97 -14.72 -4.73
N GLY A 35 8.29 -14.06 -3.80
CA GLY A 35 7.49 -14.68 -2.74
C GLY A 35 6.02 -14.94 -3.09
N GLY A 36 5.64 -14.74 -4.37
CA GLY A 36 4.27 -14.89 -4.86
C GLY A 36 3.56 -13.56 -5.12
N ARG A 37 2.22 -13.58 -5.12
CA ARG A 37 1.38 -12.39 -5.35
C ARG A 37 1.39 -11.48 -4.12
N ILE A 38 1.77 -10.22 -4.31
CA ILE A 38 1.94 -9.23 -3.23
C ILE A 38 1.21 -7.94 -3.57
N THR A 39 0.76 -7.24 -2.53
CA THR A 39 0.33 -5.84 -2.57
C THR A 39 1.21 -5.03 -1.63
N LYS A 40 1.36 -3.73 -1.86
CA LYS A 40 2.05 -2.81 -0.95
C LYS A 40 1.08 -1.78 -0.42
N ILE A 41 1.19 -1.46 0.86
CA ILE A 41 0.57 -0.28 1.47
C ILE A 41 1.70 0.70 1.75
N HIS A 42 1.64 1.85 1.07
CA HIS A 42 2.48 3.01 1.34
C HIS A 42 1.72 3.93 2.27
N LEU A 43 2.32 4.36 3.37
CA LEU A 43 1.72 5.24 4.37
C LEU A 43 2.60 6.48 4.53
N ALA A 44 1.97 7.66 4.45
CA ALA A 44 2.59 8.91 4.83
C ALA A 44 2.01 9.37 6.18
N THR A 45 2.86 9.81 7.11
CA THR A 45 2.44 10.34 8.42
C THR A 45 3.06 11.71 8.70
N ASP A 46 2.37 12.48 9.52
CA ASP A 46 2.85 13.77 10.01
C ASP A 46 3.86 13.59 11.15
N ALA A 47 4.39 14.69 11.67
CA ALA A 47 5.43 14.67 12.70
C ALA A 47 5.00 13.93 14.00
N ASN A 48 3.70 13.82 14.26
CA ASN A 48 3.13 13.13 15.41
C ASN A 48 2.80 11.65 15.12
N GLY A 49 3.11 11.17 13.92
CA GLY A 49 2.77 9.82 13.48
C GLY A 49 1.30 9.66 13.07
N LEU A 50 0.55 10.75 12.90
CA LEU A 50 -0.83 10.68 12.43
C LEU A 50 -0.87 10.49 10.91
N PRO A 51 -1.75 9.63 10.37
CA PRO A 51 -1.80 9.36 8.94
C PRO A 51 -2.20 10.61 8.16
N ILE A 52 -1.40 10.93 7.14
CA ILE A 52 -1.69 11.97 6.15
C ILE A 52 -2.45 11.35 4.98
N ASP A 53 -1.86 10.32 4.39
CA ASP A 53 -2.38 9.64 3.21
C ASP A 53 -1.82 8.22 3.15
N PHE A 54 -2.50 7.37 2.39
CA PHE A 54 -1.99 6.05 2.06
C PHE A 54 -2.32 5.69 0.62
N LYS A 55 -1.44 4.87 0.03
CA LYS A 55 -1.64 4.35 -1.32
C LYS A 55 -1.42 2.85 -1.33
N ILE A 56 -2.28 2.13 -2.06
CA ILE A 56 -2.12 0.70 -2.28
C ILE A 56 -1.63 0.48 -3.72
N THR A 57 -0.56 -0.29 -3.90
CA THR A 57 -0.02 -0.64 -5.23
C THR A 57 0.27 -2.12 -5.37
N GLY A 58 0.49 -2.59 -6.60
CA GLY A 58 1.10 -3.90 -6.82
C GLY A 58 2.48 -4.02 -6.18
N GLY A 59 2.82 -5.23 -5.73
CA GLY A 59 4.05 -5.55 -5.02
C GLY A 59 5.03 -6.44 -5.74
#